data_AF-A0A843BZE6-F1
#
_entry.id   AF-A0A843BZE6-F1
#
_cell.length_a   1.000
_cell.length_b   1.000
_cell.length_c   1.000
_cell.angle_alpha   90.00
_cell.angle_beta   90.00
_cell.angle_gamma   90.00
#
_symmetry.space_group_name_H-M   'P 1'
#
loop_
_entity.id
_entity.type
_entity.pdbx_description
1 polymer ?
#
loop_
_entity_poly.entity_id
_entity_poly.type
_entity_poly.pdbx_seq_one_letter_code
_entity_poly.pdbx_strand_id
1 'polypeptide(L)'
;MTTRHSPNTTTPMKITAEDGRRTIGSSTNIRKNPLYKGQLAYLRDILMAEHPNLDEEIVSERLDVTPTVAKLLIDDCQKSNEDTEG
;
A
#
# COMPACT_ATOMS: atom_id res chain seq x y z
N MET A 1 3.42 56.18 29.78
CA MET A 1 4.30 55.07 29.37
C MET A 1 3.60 53.78 29.75
N THR A 2 2.92 53.14 28.81
CA THR A 2 2.16 51.90 29.03
C THR A 2 2.80 50.80 28.20
N THR A 3 3.67 50.05 28.88
CA THR A 3 4.39 48.89 28.36
C THR A 3 3.40 47.76 28.13
N ARG A 4 3.16 47.38 26.87
CA ARG A 4 2.41 46.16 26.57
C ARG A 4 2.77 45.62 25.20
N HIS A 5 3.78 44.76 25.15
CA HIS A 5 3.87 43.72 24.14
C HIS A 5 4.48 42.47 24.79
N SER A 6 3.60 41.50 25.06
CA SER A 6 3.93 40.14 25.49
C SER A 6 4.50 39.34 24.31
N PRO A 7 5.30 38.30 24.59
CA PRO A 7 6.25 37.73 23.63
C PRO A 7 5.56 36.94 22.51
N ASN A 8 6.22 36.92 21.35
CA ASN A 8 5.91 36.07 20.20
C ASN A 8 5.52 34.65 20.65
N THR A 9 4.25 34.29 20.46
CA THR A 9 3.82 32.89 20.49
C THR A 9 4.35 32.25 19.21
N THR A 10 5.61 31.83 19.24
CA THR A 10 6.16 30.90 18.25
C THR A 10 5.39 29.60 18.43
N THR A 11 4.42 29.36 17.55
CA THR A 11 3.72 28.10 17.43
C THR A 11 4.80 27.03 17.20
N PRO A 12 4.98 26.04 18.09
CA PRO A 12 5.79 24.89 17.72
C PRO A 12 5.02 24.24 16.59
N MET A 13 5.55 24.33 15.36
CA MET A 13 5.19 23.38 14.32
C MET A 13 5.50 22.02 14.92
N LYS A 14 4.48 21.36 15.47
CA LYS A 14 4.50 19.95 15.77
C LYS A 14 4.60 19.29 14.41
N ILE A 15 5.83 19.19 13.91
CA ILE A 15 6.23 18.18 12.97
C ILE A 15 5.98 16.90 13.75
N THR A 16 4.73 16.46 13.72
CA THR A 16 4.43 15.07 13.92
C THR A 16 5.20 14.45 12.78
N ALA A 17 6.39 13.95 13.10
CA ALA A 17 6.96 12.86 12.37
C ALA A 17 5.86 11.80 12.38
N GLU A 18 4.94 11.89 11.42
CA GLU A 18 4.38 10.72 10.79
C GLU A 18 5.59 10.07 10.16
N ASP A 19 6.32 9.38 11.04
CA ASP A 19 7.18 8.28 10.75
C ASP A 19 6.40 7.48 9.72
N GLY A 20 6.76 7.70 8.44
CA GLY A 20 6.22 7.02 7.27
C GLY A 20 6.58 5.53 7.27
N ARG A 21 6.77 4.97 8.46
CA ARG A 21 6.70 3.56 8.79
C ARG A 21 5.24 3.19 8.63
N ARG A 22 4.85 3.00 7.36
CA ARG A 22 3.64 2.36 6.89
C ARG A 22 3.28 1.31 7.93
N THR A 23 2.37 1.68 8.82
CA THR A 23 1.70 0.69 9.63
C THR A 23 1.09 -0.20 8.59
N ILE A 24 1.54 -1.45 8.55
CA ILE A 24 0.89 -2.52 7.82
C ILE A 24 -0.47 -2.64 8.50
N GLY A 25 -1.37 -1.71 8.16
CA GLY A 25 -2.75 -1.70 8.58
C GLY A 25 -3.27 -3.02 8.08
N SER A 26 -3.68 -3.85 9.04
CA SER A 26 -4.23 -5.19 8.90
C SER A 26 -4.64 -5.51 7.47
N SER A 27 -4.16 -6.60 6.90
CA SER A 27 -4.40 -7.08 5.53
C SER A 27 -5.82 -6.83 4.96
N THR A 28 -6.85 -6.68 5.80
CA THR A 28 -8.19 -6.19 5.46
C THR A 28 -8.29 -4.73 4.96
N ASN A 29 -7.44 -3.81 5.41
CA ASN A 29 -7.41 -2.41 4.97
C ASN A 29 -6.68 -2.23 3.63
N ILE A 30 -5.67 -3.04 3.34
CA ILE A 30 -4.91 -2.91 2.08
C ILE A 30 -5.80 -3.22 0.87
N ARG A 31 -6.72 -4.18 0.98
CA ARG A 31 -7.68 -4.55 -0.09
C ARG A 31 -8.67 -3.45 -0.45
N LYS A 32 -8.90 -2.50 0.46
CA LYS A 32 -9.74 -1.32 0.21
C LYS A 32 -8.97 -0.19 -0.47
N ASN A 33 -7.64 -0.29 -0.55
CA ASN A 33 -6.82 0.70 -1.20
C ASN A 33 -7.00 0.60 -2.73
N PRO A 34 -7.36 1.70 -3.43
CA PRO A 34 -7.46 1.68 -4.89
C PRO A 34 -6.15 1.30 -5.58
N LEU A 35 -5.00 1.63 -4.98
CA LEU A 35 -3.70 1.21 -5.49
C LEU A 35 -3.57 -0.32 -5.50
N TYR A 36 -4.01 -0.98 -4.44
CA TYR A 36 -3.99 -2.45 -4.35
C TYR A 36 -4.85 -3.10 -5.44
N LYS A 37 -6.02 -2.53 -5.73
CA LYS A 37 -6.88 -3.01 -6.83
C LYS A 37 -6.21 -2.84 -8.19
N GLY A 38 -5.56 -1.71 -8.42
CA GLY A 38 -4.79 -1.47 -9.65
C GLY A 38 -3.61 -2.44 -9.79
N GLN A 39 -2.89 -2.69 -8.69
CA GLN A 39 -1.81 -3.67 -8.62
C GLN A 39 -2.31 -5.10 -8.89
N LEU A 40 -3.48 -5.47 -8.36
CA LEU A 40 -4.10 -6.77 -8.59
C LEU A 40 -4.51 -6.97 -10.05
N ALA A 41 -5.12 -5.95 -10.68
CA ALA A 41 -5.47 -5.98 -12.10
C ALA A 41 -4.22 -6.06 -12.99
N TYR A 42 -3.20 -5.24 -12.70
CA TYR A 42 -1.91 -5.29 -13.41
C TYR A 42 -1.24 -6.66 -13.28
N LEU A 43 -1.28 -7.25 -12.08
CA LEU A 43 -0.73 -8.59 -11.86
C LEU A 43 -1.44 -9.64 -12.71
N ARG A 44 -2.78 -9.62 -12.76
CA ARG A 44 -3.59 -10.56 -13.51
C ARG A 44 -3.42 -10.43 -15.03
N ASP A 45 -3.51 -9.22 -15.55
CA ASP A 45 -3.51 -8.99 -17.01
C ASP A 45 -2.10 -9.00 -17.62
N ILE A 46 -1.09 -8.57 -16.88
CA ILE A 46 0.26 -8.33 -17.41
C ILE A 46 1.25 -9.34 -16.83
N LEU A 47 1.46 -9.36 -15.51
CA LEU A 47 2.50 -10.21 -14.93
C LEU A 47 2.24 -11.71 -15.13
N MET A 48 1.00 -12.17 -14.94
CA MET A 48 0.68 -13.59 -15.16
C MET A 48 0.81 -14.01 -16.63
N ALA A 49 0.60 -13.09 -17.57
CA ALA A 49 0.77 -13.35 -19.00
C ALA A 49 2.27 -13.41 -19.38
N GLU A 50 3.10 -12.56 -18.78
CA GLU A 50 4.55 -12.52 -19.02
C GLU A 50 5.31 -13.64 -18.29
N HIS A 51 4.84 -14.02 -17.11
CA HIS A 51 5.51 -14.98 -16.22
C HIS A 51 4.54 -16.12 -15.82
N PRO A 52 4.54 -17.26 -16.53
CA PRO A 52 3.65 -18.38 -16.21
C PRO A 52 3.96 -19.03 -14.84
N ASN A 53 5.18 -18.87 -14.33
CA ASN A 53 5.56 -19.21 -12.96
C ASN A 53 5.73 -17.89 -12.18
N LEU A 54 4.62 -17.27 -11.82
CA LEU A 54 4.63 -16.01 -11.09
C LEU A 54 4.88 -16.27 -9.60
N ASP A 55 6.03 -15.82 -9.09
CA ASP A 55 6.43 -15.95 -7.69
C ASP A 55 6.35 -14.62 -6.92
N GLU A 56 6.29 -14.71 -5.60
CA GLU A 56 6.22 -13.56 -4.70
C GLU A 56 7.40 -12.59 -4.85
N GLU A 57 8.59 -13.12 -5.17
CA GLU A 57 9.79 -12.32 -5.42
C GLU A 57 9.60 -11.40 -6.63
N ILE A 58 9.18 -11.96 -7.77
CA ILE A 58 8.92 -11.21 -9.01
C ILE A 58 7.88 -10.12 -8.78
N VAL A 59 6.80 -10.46 -8.08
CA VAL A 59 5.72 -9.50 -7.77
C VAL A 59 6.22 -8.40 -6.83
N SER A 60 7.00 -8.75 -5.81
CA SER A 60 7.57 -7.79 -4.86
C SER A 60 8.52 -6.80 -5.55
N GLU A 61 9.37 -7.27 -6.47
CA GLU A 61 10.30 -6.43 -7.22
C GLU A 61 9.57 -5.56 -8.26
N ARG A 62 8.63 -6.13 -9.02
CA ARG A 62 7.92 -5.40 -10.08
C ARG A 62 6.96 -4.35 -9.55
N LEU A 63 6.34 -4.58 -8.40
CA LEU A 63 5.36 -3.67 -7.81
C LEU A 63 5.92 -2.80 -6.67
N ASP A 64 7.19 -2.97 -6.32
CA ASP A 64 7.84 -2.32 -5.17
C ASP A 64 7.02 -2.48 -3.87
N VAL A 65 6.58 -3.72 -3.62
CA VAL A 65 5.76 -4.09 -2.45
C VAL A 65 6.49 -5.07 -1.56
N THR A 66 6.08 -5.15 -0.29
CA THR A 66 6.65 -6.15 0.61
C THR A 66 6.22 -7.57 0.18
N PRO A 67 7.02 -8.61 0.48
CA PRO A 67 6.68 -10.00 0.17
C PRO A 67 5.31 -10.41 0.73
N THR A 68 4.93 -9.87 1.89
CA THR A 68 3.61 -10.09 2.49
C THR A 68 2.47 -9.57 1.61
N VAL A 69 2.62 -8.39 1.00
CA VAL A 69 1.62 -7.82 0.09
C VAL A 69 1.65 -8.53 -1.26
N ALA A 70 2.83 -8.88 -1.77
CA ALA A 70 2.97 -9.68 -2.99
C ALA A 70 2.23 -11.02 -2.89
N LYS A 71 2.44 -11.74 -1.79
CA LYS A 71 1.75 -12.99 -1.50
C LYS A 71 0.23 -12.82 -1.42
N LEU A 72 -0.23 -11.72 -0.81
CA LEU A 72 -1.65 -11.38 -0.73
C LEU A 72 -2.26 -11.09 -2.11
N LEU A 73 -1.53 -10.38 -2.98
CA LEU A 73 -1.95 -10.09 -4.35
C LEU A 73 -2.04 -11.39 -5.18
N ILE A 74 -1.08 -12.29 -5.04
CA ILE A 74 -1.10 -13.60 -5.73
C ILE A 74 -2.31 -14.42 -5.25
N ASP A 75 -2.52 -14.52 -3.93
CA ASP A 75 -3.65 -15.25 -3.33
C ASP A 75 -5.01 -14.68 -3.81
N ASP A 76 -5.19 -13.36 -3.75
CA ASP A 76 -6.41 -12.70 -4.23
C ASP A 76 -6.62 -12.87 -5.75
N CYS A 77 -5.53 -12.94 -6.53
CA CYS A 77 -5.59 -13.14 -7.96
C CYS A 77 -6.02 -14.56 -8.33
N GLN A 78 -5.49 -15.56 -7.63
CA GLN A 78 -5.89 -16.97 -7.79
C GLN A 78 -7.35 -17.18 -7.35
N LYS A 79 -7.75 -16.55 -6.24
CA LYS A 79 -9.10 -16.67 -5.68
C LYS A 79 -10.19 -16.05 -6.57
N SER A 80 -9.90 -14.91 -7.20
CA SER A 80 -10.86 -14.23 -8.09
C SER A 80 -11.06 -14.94 -9.44
N ASN A 81 -10.28 -15.98 -9.77
CA ASN A 81 -10.51 -16.83 -10.94
C ASN A 81 -11.55 -17.94 -10.66
N GLU A 82 -11.82 -18.27 -9.39
CA GLU A 82 -12.74 -19.36 -9.02
C GLU A 82 -14.22 -18.94 -9.10
N ASP A 83 -14.53 -17.64 -8.96
CA ASP A 83 -15.90 -17.09 -8.99
C ASP A 83 -16.48 -16.86 -10.40
N THR A 84 -15.77 -17.21 -11.49
CA THR A 84 -16.25 -16.98 -12.88
C THR A 84 -16.79 -18.24 -13.59
N GLU A 85 -16.90 -19.39 -12.89
CA GLU A 85 -17.46 -20.64 -13.48
C GLU A 85 -18.59 -21.26 -12.64
N GLY A 86 -19.58 -20.47 -12.21
CA GLY A 86 -20.82 -20.94 -11.55
C GLY A 86 -22.08 -20.68 -12.37
#